data_AF-A0A9Q1EE12-F1
#
_entry.id   AF-A0A9Q1EE12-F1
#
_cell.length_a   1.000
_cell.length_b   1.000
_cell.length_c   1.000
_cell.angle_alpha   90.00
_cell.angle_beta   90.00
_cell.angle_gamma   90.00
#
_symmetry.space_group_name_H-M   'P 1'
#
loop_
_entity.id
_entity.type
_entity.pdbx_description
1 polymer ?
#
loop_
_entity_poly.entity_id
_entity_poly.type
_entity_poly.pdbx_seq_one_letter_code
_entity_poly.pdbx_strand_id
1 'polypeptide(L)'
;MTLAADSCRERRHMAIKIVRVPEINDLRALVEDPRLNLKIIQLVRDPRGILSSRIETFRDTYRLWRIWRATGRKPYNLDLSQLTVVCEDFLSSVSMGLSQPHWLKGKYMLVRYEDLARNPLQKTKEIYDYLGMSMDKNVVQWIQTNTRGSNELSAKHKYGTVRDSAANAESWRLKLSYDMVDYTQTVCQQILHQLGYKAVSSPEELKNMSLTLVQDRTFVPFL
;
A
#
# COMPACT_ATOMS: atom_id res chain seq x y z
N MET A 1 -13.16 -30.40 2.87
CA MET A 1 -12.11 -29.37 2.63
C MET A 1 -11.91 -29.23 1.14
N THR A 2 -11.42 -28.08 0.64
CA THR A 2 -11.27 -27.85 -0.81
C THR A 2 -9.91 -28.33 -1.29
N LEU A 3 -9.81 -28.75 -2.55
CA LEU A 3 -8.53 -29.10 -3.22
C LEU A 3 -7.44 -28.02 -3.05
N ALA A 4 -7.83 -26.75 -3.06
CA ALA A 4 -6.92 -25.63 -2.82
C ALA A 4 -6.34 -25.64 -1.39
N ALA A 5 -7.16 -25.95 -0.38
CA ALA A 5 -6.71 -26.01 1.01
C ALA A 5 -5.72 -27.16 1.22
N ASP A 6 -5.96 -28.31 0.59
CA ASP A 6 -5.07 -29.47 0.70
C ASP A 6 -3.73 -29.20 0.01
N SER A 7 -3.75 -28.63 -1.20
CA SER A 7 -2.51 -28.21 -1.89
C SER A 7 -1.72 -27.15 -1.11
N CYS A 8 -2.39 -26.21 -0.42
CA CYS A 8 -1.70 -25.23 0.43
C CYS A 8 -0.97 -25.88 1.61
N ARG A 9 -1.54 -26.92 2.22
CA ARG A 9 -0.93 -27.62 3.37
C ARG A 9 0.29 -28.43 3.00
N GLU A 10 0.40 -28.86 1.74
CA GLU A 10 1.57 -29.56 1.24
C GLU A 10 2.78 -28.63 1.01
N ARG A 11 2.59 -27.29 1.08
CA ARG A 11 3.67 -26.33 0.87
C ARG A 11 4.39 -26.01 2.18
N ARG A 12 5.71 -25.93 2.11
CA ARG A 12 6.58 -25.50 3.22
C ARG A 12 6.26 -24.07 3.70
N HIS A 13 5.88 -23.19 2.77
CA HIS A 13 5.55 -21.80 3.05
C HIS A 13 4.10 -21.54 2.64
N MET A 14 3.33 -20.96 3.55
CA MET A 14 1.95 -20.54 3.32
C MET A 14 1.85 -19.02 3.43
N ALA A 15 1.22 -18.39 2.44
CA ALA A 15 0.99 -16.96 2.43
C ALA A 15 -0.52 -16.69 2.56
N ILE A 16 -0.88 -15.79 3.46
CA ILE A 16 -2.27 -15.33 3.64
C ILE A 16 -2.28 -13.82 3.39
N LYS A 17 -3.08 -13.40 2.40
CA LYS A 17 -3.30 -11.98 2.12
C LYS A 17 -4.56 -11.51 2.84
N ILE A 18 -4.39 -10.55 3.75
CA ILE A 18 -5.49 -9.93 4.48
C ILE A 18 -5.53 -8.45 4.12
N VAL A 19 -6.72 -7.90 3.87
CA VAL A 19 -6.93 -6.50 3.46
C VAL A 19 -7.58 -5.64 4.56
N ARG A 20 -8.03 -6.25 5.66
CA ARG A 20 -8.73 -5.58 6.76
C ARG A 20 -8.23 -6.11 8.12
N VAL A 21 -7.01 -5.72 8.47
CA VAL A 21 -6.50 -5.81 9.84
C VAL A 21 -6.37 -4.36 10.32
N PRO A 22 -7.23 -3.89 11.25
CA PRO A 22 -7.16 -2.52 11.75
C PRO A 22 -5.79 -2.22 12.33
N GLU A 23 -5.33 -3.06 13.26
CA GLU A 23 -4.06 -2.84 13.94
C GLU A 23 -3.18 -4.09 13.94
N ILE A 24 -1.87 -3.91 13.80
CA ILE A 24 -0.91 -5.02 13.94
C ILE A 24 -1.01 -5.70 15.31
N ASN A 25 -1.43 -4.96 16.34
CA ASN A 25 -1.61 -5.50 17.68
C ASN A 25 -2.69 -6.60 17.75
N ASP A 26 -3.67 -6.60 16.84
CA ASP A 26 -4.68 -7.65 16.74
C ASP A 26 -4.07 -9.03 16.41
N LEU A 27 -2.87 -9.03 15.80
CA LEU A 27 -2.15 -10.25 15.43
C LEU A 27 -1.23 -10.75 16.54
N ARG A 28 -1.11 -10.03 17.66
CA ARG A 28 -0.13 -10.33 18.73
C ARG A 28 -0.24 -11.76 19.24
N ALA A 29 -1.46 -12.22 19.56
CA ALA A 29 -1.67 -13.58 20.06
C ALA A 29 -1.20 -14.66 19.09
N LEU A 30 -1.30 -14.42 17.78
CA LEU A 30 -0.82 -15.33 16.74
C LEU A 30 0.71 -15.29 16.59
N VAL A 31 1.30 -14.11 16.77
CA VAL A 31 2.75 -13.92 16.67
C VAL A 31 3.47 -14.52 17.89
N GLU A 32 2.89 -14.43 19.08
CA GLU A 32 3.44 -14.97 20.32
C GLU A 32 3.21 -16.49 20.48
N ASP A 33 2.30 -17.11 19.70
CA ASP A 33 2.09 -18.56 19.74
C ASP A 33 3.33 -19.33 19.24
N PRO A 34 4.01 -20.11 20.10
CA PRO A 34 5.25 -20.80 19.74
C PRO A 34 5.04 -21.93 18.72
N ARG A 35 3.80 -22.36 18.50
CA ARG A 35 3.45 -23.38 17.49
C ARG A 35 3.44 -22.79 16.07
N LEU A 36 3.40 -21.46 15.95
CA LEU A 36 3.32 -20.75 14.68
C LEU A 36 4.67 -20.09 14.35
N ASN A 37 5.18 -20.36 13.15
CA ASN A 37 6.31 -19.61 12.59
C ASN A 37 5.78 -18.46 11.71
N LEU A 38 5.09 -17.50 12.35
CA LEU A 38 4.42 -16.40 11.65
C LEU A 38 5.40 -15.23 11.39
N LYS A 39 5.43 -14.77 10.14
CA LYS A 39 6.03 -13.50 9.72
C LYS A 39 4.96 -12.60 9.11
N ILE A 40 4.99 -11.31 9.47
CA ILE A 40 4.08 -10.28 8.98
C ILE A 40 4.85 -9.38 8.03
N ILE A 41 4.29 -9.17 6.82
CA ILE A 41 4.74 -8.16 5.88
C ILE A 41 3.60 -7.15 5.73
N GLN A 42 3.76 -5.95 6.28
CA GLN A 42 2.77 -4.89 6.16
C GLN A 42 3.06 -4.05 4.92
N LEU A 43 2.19 -4.13 3.91
CA LEU A 43 2.24 -3.26 2.75
C LEU A 43 1.52 -1.94 3.05
N VAL A 44 2.27 -0.85 3.12
CA VAL A 44 1.76 0.51 3.33
C VAL A 44 1.70 1.27 2.00
N ARG A 45 0.79 2.24 1.85
CA ARG A 45 0.60 3.02 0.63
C ARG A 45 0.19 4.45 0.96
N ASP A 46 0.52 5.40 0.09
CA ASP A 46 0.12 6.80 0.24
C ASP A 46 -1.42 6.93 0.38
N PRO A 47 -1.94 7.49 1.50
CA PRO A 47 -3.37 7.74 1.70
C PRO A 47 -4.07 8.47 0.54
N ARG A 48 -3.38 9.38 -0.15
CA ARG A 48 -3.91 10.08 -1.34
C ARG A 48 -4.10 9.11 -2.50
N GLY A 49 -3.14 8.20 -2.67
CA GLY A 49 -3.22 7.09 -3.62
C GLY A 49 -4.35 6.11 -3.28
N ILE A 50 -4.55 5.81 -1.99
CA ILE A 50 -5.66 4.98 -1.50
C ILE A 50 -7.00 5.64 -1.82
N LEU A 51 -7.17 6.92 -1.47
CA LEU A 51 -8.40 7.67 -1.75
C LEU A 51 -8.71 7.67 -3.25
N SER A 52 -7.74 8.03 -4.10
CA SER A 52 -7.92 8.01 -5.55
C SER A 52 -8.37 6.64 -6.08
N SER A 53 -7.77 5.57 -5.56
CA SER A 53 -8.13 4.19 -5.93
C SER A 53 -9.54 3.84 -5.48
N ARG A 54 -9.96 4.22 -4.27
CA ARG A 54 -11.28 3.90 -3.72
C ARG A 54 -12.41 4.67 -4.40
N ILE A 55 -12.20 5.94 -4.73
CA ILE A 55 -13.13 6.76 -5.54
C ILE A 55 -13.45 6.08 -6.87
N GLU A 56 -12.43 5.49 -7.51
CA GLU A 56 -12.59 4.78 -8.79
C GLU A 56 -13.16 3.36 -8.58
N THR A 57 -12.88 2.73 -7.45
CA THR A 57 -13.21 1.33 -7.17
C THR A 57 -14.62 1.12 -6.66
N PHE A 58 -15.00 1.87 -5.64
CA PHE A 58 -16.23 1.69 -4.87
C PHE A 58 -17.16 2.87 -5.16
N ARG A 59 -17.76 2.86 -6.36
CA ARG A 59 -18.50 3.99 -6.91
C ARG A 59 -19.66 4.47 -6.04
N ASP A 60 -20.33 3.55 -5.37
CA ASP A 60 -21.50 3.84 -4.53
C ASP A 60 -21.08 4.37 -3.17
N THR A 61 -20.14 3.69 -2.50
CA THR A 61 -19.58 4.12 -1.20
C THR A 61 -18.87 5.47 -1.30
N TYR A 62 -18.18 5.76 -2.41
CA TYR A 62 -17.45 7.01 -2.65
C TYR A 62 -18.21 7.96 -3.58
N ARG A 63 -19.54 7.88 -3.66
CA ARG A 63 -20.35 8.70 -4.58
C ARG A 63 -20.13 10.20 -4.40
N LEU A 64 -20.15 10.70 -3.15
CA LEU A 64 -19.96 12.12 -2.87
C LEU A 64 -18.52 12.59 -3.18
N TRP A 65 -17.52 11.75 -2.92
CA TRP A 65 -16.14 12.00 -3.34
C TRP A 65 -15.99 12.09 -4.87
N ARG A 66 -16.74 11.28 -5.63
CA ARG A 66 -16.78 11.37 -7.10
C ARG A 66 -17.42 12.66 -7.59
N ILE A 67 -18.49 13.11 -6.93
CA ILE A 67 -19.14 14.40 -7.22
C ILE A 67 -18.16 15.55 -6.95
N TRP A 68 -17.43 15.50 -5.84
CA TRP A 68 -16.36 16.48 -5.57
C TRP A 68 -15.33 16.49 -6.70
N ARG A 69 -14.80 15.32 -7.08
CA ARG A 69 -13.82 15.19 -8.16
C ARG A 69 -14.34 15.74 -9.51
N ALA A 70 -15.61 15.55 -9.81
CA ALA A 70 -16.20 15.96 -11.10
C ALA A 70 -16.56 17.45 -11.14
N THR A 71 -17.01 18.01 -10.02
CA THR A 71 -17.53 19.40 -9.96
C THR A 71 -16.51 20.40 -9.42
N GLY A 72 -15.44 19.93 -8.80
CA GLY A 72 -14.50 20.75 -8.03
C GLY A 72 -15.08 21.26 -6.70
N ARG A 73 -16.35 21.00 -6.39
CA ARG A 73 -17.03 21.52 -5.20
C ARG A 73 -17.22 20.40 -4.18
N LYS A 74 -16.72 20.62 -2.96
CA LYS A 74 -16.89 19.69 -1.84
C LYS A 74 -18.38 19.62 -1.44
N PRO A 75 -19.03 18.43 -1.50
CA PRO A 75 -20.40 18.29 -1.00
C PRO A 75 -20.47 18.54 0.51
N TYR A 76 -21.50 19.25 0.96
CA TYR A 76 -21.71 19.59 2.37
C TYR A 76 -21.89 18.36 3.26
N ASN A 77 -22.61 17.35 2.76
CA ASN A 77 -22.90 16.10 3.48
C ASN A 77 -21.88 14.99 3.24
N LEU A 78 -20.66 15.34 2.78
CA LEU A 78 -19.60 14.36 2.59
C LEU A 78 -19.19 13.75 3.94
N ASP A 79 -19.35 12.44 4.09
CA ASP A 79 -18.84 11.72 5.25
C ASP A 79 -17.31 11.62 5.19
N LEU A 80 -16.66 12.24 6.17
CA LEU A 80 -15.22 12.35 6.31
C LEU A 80 -14.66 11.38 7.37
N SER A 81 -15.54 10.78 8.17
CA SER A 81 -15.15 9.85 9.24
C SER A 81 -14.39 8.66 8.68
N GLN A 82 -14.80 8.15 7.51
CA GLN A 82 -14.14 7.01 6.87
C GLN A 82 -12.67 7.27 6.52
N LEU A 83 -12.32 8.48 6.07
CA LEU A 83 -10.93 8.81 5.77
C LEU A 83 -10.12 8.95 7.06
N THR A 84 -10.72 9.57 8.08
CA THR A 84 -10.12 9.81 9.39
C THR A 84 -9.78 8.48 10.06
N VAL A 85 -10.76 7.59 10.20
CA VAL A 85 -10.57 6.23 10.79
C VAL A 85 -9.49 5.45 10.04
N VAL A 86 -9.50 5.50 8.71
CA VAL A 86 -8.47 4.80 7.90
C VAL A 86 -7.08 5.36 8.17
N CYS A 87 -6.92 6.67 8.34
CA CYS A 87 -5.62 7.26 8.61
C CYS A 87 -5.18 7.05 10.06
N GLU A 88 -6.10 7.00 11.02
CA GLU A 88 -5.86 6.69 12.43
C GLU A 88 -5.46 5.22 12.63
N ASP A 89 -6.26 4.26 12.13
CA ASP A 89 -5.95 2.82 12.17
C ASP A 89 -4.57 2.57 11.54
N PHE A 90 -4.31 3.23 10.42
CA PHE A 90 -3.05 3.08 9.70
C PHE A 90 -1.87 3.65 10.45
N LEU A 91 -2.05 4.81 11.10
CA LEU A 91 -1.06 5.41 11.98
C LEU A 91 -0.76 4.53 13.19
N SER A 92 -1.79 4.02 13.86
CA SER A 92 -1.67 3.12 15.02
C SER A 92 -0.87 1.87 14.64
N SER A 93 -1.28 1.22 13.54
CA SER A 93 -0.65 0.01 13.02
C SER A 93 0.82 0.22 12.62
N VAL A 94 1.12 1.27 11.84
CA VAL A 94 2.49 1.60 11.43
C VAL A 94 3.35 1.98 12.63
N SER A 95 2.82 2.76 13.57
CA SER A 95 3.55 3.16 14.79
C SER A 95 3.92 1.96 15.65
N MET A 96 3.03 0.99 15.82
CA MET A 96 3.30 -0.26 16.53
C MET A 96 4.41 -1.08 15.83
N GLY A 97 4.38 -1.16 14.50
CA GLY A 97 5.45 -1.83 13.75
C GLY A 97 6.81 -1.14 13.89
N LEU A 98 6.81 0.20 13.82
CA LEU A 98 8.02 1.02 13.90
C LEU A 98 8.54 1.22 15.33
N SER A 99 7.73 1.00 16.36
CA SER A 99 8.18 1.01 17.76
C SER A 99 9.00 -0.24 18.13
N GLN A 100 9.12 -1.21 17.20
CA GLN A 100 9.94 -2.42 17.34
C GLN A 100 9.71 -3.16 18.68
N PRO A 101 8.47 -3.49 19.03
CA PRO A 101 8.20 -4.21 20.26
C PRO A 101 8.84 -5.61 20.19
N HIS A 102 9.28 -6.12 21.35
CA HIS A 102 10.02 -7.38 21.42
C HIS A 102 9.31 -8.57 20.74
N TRP A 103 7.97 -8.63 20.83
CA TRP A 103 7.18 -9.70 20.22
C TRP A 103 7.18 -9.69 18.68
N LEU A 104 7.55 -8.57 18.03
CA LEU A 104 7.70 -8.46 16.57
C LEU A 104 9.13 -8.72 16.07
N LYS A 105 10.10 -8.91 16.97
CA LYS A 105 11.50 -9.14 16.60
C LYS A 105 11.65 -10.36 15.69
N GLY A 106 12.28 -10.17 14.53
CA GLY A 106 12.47 -11.16 13.48
C GLY A 106 11.18 -11.58 12.74
N LYS A 107 10.03 -10.97 13.08
CA LYS A 107 8.70 -11.39 12.62
C LYS A 107 7.94 -10.29 11.88
N TYR A 108 8.48 -9.08 11.77
CA TYR A 108 7.83 -7.97 11.09
C TYR A 108 8.70 -7.27 10.06
N MET A 109 8.12 -7.01 8.88
CA MET A 109 8.69 -6.17 7.83
C MET A 109 7.63 -5.18 7.33
N LEU A 110 7.98 -3.89 7.27
CA LEU A 110 7.16 -2.87 6.64
C LEU A 110 7.65 -2.65 5.21
N VAL A 111 6.73 -2.69 4.24
CA VAL A 111 7.01 -2.47 2.82
C VAL A 111 6.17 -1.31 2.32
N ARG A 112 6.81 -0.25 1.81
CA ARG A 112 6.12 0.88 1.20
C ARG A 112 5.84 0.61 -0.28
N TYR A 113 4.58 0.73 -0.67
CA TYR A 113 4.08 0.40 -2.00
C TYR A 113 4.81 1.18 -3.10
N GLU A 114 5.11 2.46 -2.88
CA GLU A 114 5.78 3.32 -3.85
C GLU A 114 7.22 2.85 -4.13
N ASP A 115 7.93 2.36 -3.11
CA ASP A 115 9.27 1.80 -3.29
C ASP A 115 9.23 0.48 -4.05
N LEU A 116 8.27 -0.39 -3.70
CA LEU A 116 8.03 -1.65 -4.40
C LEU A 116 7.60 -1.41 -5.85
N ALA A 117 6.78 -0.40 -6.10
CA ALA A 117 6.34 -0.04 -7.45
C ALA A 117 7.48 0.57 -8.28
N ARG A 118 8.38 1.35 -7.67
CA ARG A 118 9.51 1.96 -8.38
C ARG A 118 10.62 0.95 -8.67
N ASN A 119 10.91 0.05 -7.72
CA ASN A 119 12.01 -0.90 -7.78
C ASN A 119 11.51 -2.34 -7.49
N PRO A 120 10.62 -2.91 -8.33
CA PRO A 120 9.89 -4.13 -8.01
C PRO A 120 10.77 -5.35 -7.83
N LEU A 121 11.79 -5.52 -8.67
CA LEU A 121 12.71 -6.66 -8.55
C LEU A 121 13.57 -6.56 -7.28
N GLN A 122 14.15 -5.39 -7.02
CA GLN A 122 14.99 -5.17 -5.84
C GLN A 122 14.21 -5.34 -4.54
N LYS A 123 13.04 -4.70 -4.44
CA LYS A 123 12.20 -4.77 -3.23
C LYS A 123 11.60 -6.16 -3.02
N THR A 124 11.31 -6.90 -4.09
CA THR A 124 10.93 -8.31 -3.95
C THR A 124 12.09 -9.15 -3.45
N LYS A 125 13.33 -8.87 -3.88
CA LYS A 125 14.51 -9.56 -3.36
C LYS A 125 14.69 -9.34 -1.86
N GLU A 126 14.57 -8.11 -1.39
CA GLU A 126 14.60 -7.79 0.04
C GLU A 126 13.54 -8.58 0.84
N ILE A 127 12.33 -8.73 0.29
CA ILE A 127 11.27 -9.54 0.92
C ILE A 127 11.66 -11.03 0.98
N TYR A 128 12.19 -11.59 -0.11
CA TYR A 128 12.63 -12.99 -0.16
C TYR A 128 13.79 -13.25 0.81
N ASP A 129 14.76 -12.35 0.87
CA ASP A 129 15.90 -12.42 1.78
C ASP A 129 15.42 -12.38 3.25
N TYR A 130 14.49 -11.47 3.59
CA TYR A 130 13.85 -11.43 4.91
C TYR A 130 13.09 -12.72 5.26
N LEU A 131 12.43 -13.33 4.28
CA LEU A 131 11.72 -14.60 4.48
C LEU A 131 12.68 -15.80 4.57
N GLY A 132 13.95 -15.65 4.19
CA GLY A 132 14.91 -16.75 4.10
C GLY A 132 14.61 -17.69 2.93
N MET A 133 14.05 -17.16 1.85
CA MET A 133 13.62 -17.92 0.67
C MET A 133 14.48 -17.55 -0.55
N SER A 134 14.81 -18.52 -1.38
CA SER A 134 15.42 -18.25 -2.69
C SER A 134 14.35 -17.79 -3.68
N MET A 135 14.70 -16.79 -4.50
CA MET A 135 13.80 -16.30 -5.54
C MET A 135 13.95 -17.13 -6.81
N ASP A 136 12.85 -17.73 -7.25
CA ASP A 136 12.79 -18.51 -8.49
C ASP A 136 12.91 -17.60 -9.73
N LYS A 137 13.58 -18.08 -10.78
CA LYS A 137 13.75 -17.34 -12.03
C LYS A 137 12.40 -16.97 -12.67
N ASN A 138 11.39 -17.82 -12.54
CA ASN A 138 10.04 -17.56 -13.04
C ASN A 138 9.39 -16.37 -12.33
N VAL A 139 9.68 -16.16 -11.04
CA VAL A 139 9.21 -14.99 -10.30
C VAL A 139 9.89 -13.73 -10.82
N VAL A 140 11.21 -13.77 -11.03
CA VAL A 140 11.97 -12.65 -11.61
C VAL A 140 11.40 -12.27 -12.99
N GLN A 141 11.20 -13.26 -13.85
CA GLN A 141 10.65 -13.05 -15.19
C GLN A 141 9.23 -12.47 -15.11
N TRP A 142 8.36 -13.02 -14.25
CA TRP A 142 6.99 -12.53 -14.09
C TRP A 142 6.97 -11.07 -13.66
N ILE A 143 7.82 -10.68 -12.70
CA ILE A 143 7.93 -9.28 -12.24
C ILE A 143 8.33 -8.39 -13.42
N GLN A 144 9.42 -8.72 -14.10
CA GLN A 144 9.92 -7.91 -15.22
C GLN A 144 8.88 -7.73 -16.33
N THR A 145 8.13 -8.79 -16.66
CA THR A 145 7.08 -8.74 -17.67
C THR A 145 5.86 -7.94 -17.22
N ASN A 146 5.46 -8.02 -15.95
CA ASN A 146 4.20 -7.44 -15.49
C ASN A 146 4.33 -6.01 -14.92
N THR A 147 5.52 -5.55 -14.51
CA THR A 147 5.66 -4.27 -13.77
C THR A 147 6.21 -3.10 -14.58
N ARG A 148 6.69 -3.35 -15.81
CA ARG A 148 7.24 -2.32 -16.72
C ARG A 148 6.18 -1.65 -17.61
N GLY A 149 4.93 -2.08 -17.52
CA GLY A 149 3.85 -1.69 -18.44
C GLY A 149 3.97 -2.39 -19.79
N SER A 150 2.82 -2.64 -20.43
CA SER A 150 2.76 -3.07 -21.83
C SER A 150 1.97 -2.04 -22.64
N ASN A 151 2.32 -1.88 -23.91
CA ASN A 151 1.58 -1.03 -24.85
C ASN A 151 0.27 -1.69 -25.34
N GLU A 152 -0.06 -2.89 -24.85
CA GLU A 152 -1.24 -3.63 -25.30
C GLU A 152 -2.53 -3.18 -24.58
N LEU A 153 -3.57 -2.93 -25.38
CA LEU A 153 -4.87 -2.44 -24.93
C LEU A 153 -5.60 -3.41 -23.98
N SER A 154 -5.31 -4.71 -24.05
CA SER A 154 -5.85 -5.79 -23.19
C SER A 154 -5.31 -5.77 -21.76
N ALA A 155 -4.18 -5.09 -21.50
CA ALA A 155 -3.62 -4.92 -20.16
C ALA A 155 -4.33 -3.85 -19.31
N LYS A 156 -5.28 -3.09 -19.90
CA LYS A 156 -5.97 -1.95 -19.25
C LYS A 156 -7.17 -2.36 -18.36
N HIS A 157 -7.29 -3.62 -17.96
CA HIS A 157 -8.36 -4.01 -17.02
C HIS A 157 -8.02 -3.62 -15.58
N LYS A 158 -9.03 -3.16 -14.83
CA LYS A 158 -8.93 -2.68 -13.44
C LYS A 158 -8.32 -3.69 -12.46
N TYR A 159 -8.37 -4.98 -12.78
CA TYR A 159 -7.78 -6.10 -12.04
C TYR A 159 -6.62 -6.80 -12.76
N GLY A 160 -6.17 -6.27 -13.91
CA GLY A 160 -5.04 -6.83 -14.66
C GLY A 160 -3.72 -6.73 -13.90
N THR A 161 -2.83 -7.70 -14.13
CA THR A 161 -1.52 -7.81 -13.46
C THR A 161 -0.41 -7.04 -14.17
N VAL A 162 -0.57 -6.74 -15.47
CA VAL A 162 0.42 -6.00 -16.28
C VAL A 162 0.16 -4.50 -16.20
N ARG A 163 1.08 -3.73 -15.62
CA ARG A 163 1.01 -2.26 -15.52
C ARG A 163 2.40 -1.63 -15.42
N ASP A 164 2.51 -0.37 -15.83
CA ASP A 164 3.62 0.47 -15.36
C ASP A 164 3.37 0.76 -13.88
N SER A 165 4.07 0.01 -13.03
CA SER A 165 3.88 0.06 -11.59
C SER A 165 4.25 1.42 -11.00
N ALA A 166 5.34 2.03 -11.47
CA ALA A 166 5.80 3.34 -11.03
C ALA A 166 4.81 4.45 -11.42
N ALA A 167 4.40 4.49 -12.69
CA ALA A 167 3.41 5.48 -13.14
C ALA A 167 2.05 5.31 -12.43
N ASN A 168 1.64 4.07 -12.18
CA ASN A 168 0.39 3.80 -11.46
C ASN A 168 0.45 4.29 -10.01
N ALA A 169 1.61 4.19 -9.35
CA ALA A 169 1.79 4.64 -7.97
C ALA A 169 1.57 6.15 -7.82
N GLU A 170 2.01 6.95 -8.80
CA GLU A 170 1.83 8.41 -8.79
C GLU A 170 0.56 8.90 -9.50
N SER A 171 -0.23 8.01 -10.12
CA SER A 171 -1.39 8.39 -10.94
C SER A 171 -2.47 9.20 -10.21
N TRP A 172 -2.49 9.18 -8.88
CA TRP A 172 -3.41 9.99 -8.06
C TRP A 172 -3.17 11.49 -8.25
N ARG A 173 -1.93 11.91 -8.53
CA ARG A 173 -1.53 13.30 -8.77
C ARG A 173 -2.30 13.92 -9.93
N LEU A 174 -2.57 13.12 -10.95
CA LEU A 174 -3.32 13.55 -12.14
C LEU A 174 -4.83 13.46 -11.94
N LYS A 175 -5.30 12.50 -11.12
CA LYS A 175 -6.73 12.17 -10.93
C LYS A 175 -7.44 13.01 -9.87
N LEU A 176 -6.72 13.48 -8.86
CA LEU A 176 -7.29 14.29 -7.78
C LEU A 176 -7.08 15.78 -8.08
N SER A 177 -8.02 16.61 -7.60
CA SER A 177 -7.82 18.06 -7.52
C SER A 177 -6.93 18.41 -6.35
N TYR A 178 -6.34 19.61 -6.38
CA TYR A 178 -5.52 20.11 -5.27
C TYR A 178 -6.31 20.12 -3.95
N ASP A 179 -7.55 20.63 -3.94
CA ASP A 179 -8.37 20.69 -2.72
C ASP A 179 -8.61 19.30 -2.08
N MET A 180 -8.76 18.26 -2.89
CA MET A 180 -8.92 16.89 -2.38
C MET A 180 -7.62 16.37 -1.78
N VAL A 181 -6.49 16.71 -2.41
CA VAL A 181 -5.15 16.34 -1.94
C VAL A 181 -4.82 17.08 -0.65
N ASP A 182 -5.05 18.39 -0.62
CA ASP A 182 -4.85 19.26 0.55
C ASP A 182 -5.69 18.81 1.75
N TYR A 183 -6.96 18.49 1.49
CA TYR A 183 -7.82 17.91 2.51
C TYR A 183 -7.29 16.57 3.04
N THR A 184 -6.89 15.67 2.14
CA THR A 184 -6.39 14.34 2.52
C THR A 184 -5.08 14.43 3.30
N GLN A 185 -4.15 15.30 2.88
CA GLN A 185 -2.87 15.48 3.58
C GLN A 185 -3.04 16.17 4.93
N THR A 186 -4.06 17.01 5.10
CA THR A 186 -4.40 17.61 6.38
C THR A 186 -4.90 16.54 7.37
N VAL A 187 -5.84 15.69 6.95
CA VAL A 187 -6.37 14.60 7.80
C VAL A 187 -5.29 13.56 8.11
N CYS A 188 -4.48 13.20 7.12
CA CYS A 188 -3.51 12.11 7.24
C CYS A 188 -2.08 12.61 7.47
N GLN A 189 -1.91 13.82 8.00
CA GLN A 189 -0.61 14.50 8.10
C GLN A 189 0.44 13.65 8.83
N GLN A 190 0.06 13.07 9.97
CA GLN A 190 0.97 12.31 10.82
C GLN A 190 1.51 11.06 10.11
N ILE A 191 0.62 10.27 9.49
CA ILE A 191 1.02 9.07 8.77
C ILE A 191 1.81 9.39 7.50
N LEU A 192 1.47 10.49 6.80
CA LEU A 192 2.25 10.96 5.66
C LEU A 192 3.70 11.24 6.07
N HIS A 193 3.88 11.99 7.15
CA HIS A 193 5.20 12.30 7.70
C HIS A 193 5.95 11.03 8.15
N GLN A 194 5.28 10.14 8.88
CA GLN A 194 5.90 8.91 9.39
C GLN A 194 6.34 7.95 8.28
N LEU A 195 5.65 7.94 7.13
CA LEU A 195 6.02 7.14 5.97
C LEU A 195 6.92 7.88 4.96
N GLY A 196 7.29 9.13 5.23
CA GLY A 196 8.17 9.92 4.36
C GLY A 196 7.50 10.40 3.07
N TYR A 197 6.19 10.61 3.08
CA TYR A 197 5.47 11.25 1.97
C TYR A 197 5.52 12.77 2.13
N LYS A 198 5.85 13.48 1.06
CA LYS A 198 5.88 14.95 1.04
C LYS A 198 4.48 15.50 0.78
N ALA A 199 4.11 16.54 1.53
CA ALA A 199 2.92 17.34 1.28
C ALA A 199 3.09 18.12 -0.03
N VAL A 200 1.98 18.48 -0.65
CA VAL A 200 1.94 19.31 -1.85
C VAL A 200 1.34 20.66 -1.46
N SER A 201 1.94 21.75 -1.92
CA SER A 201 1.59 23.12 -1.50
C SER A 201 0.88 23.93 -2.59
N SER A 202 0.85 23.44 -3.83
CA SER A 202 0.13 24.11 -4.92
C SER A 202 -0.39 23.15 -5.99
N PRO A 203 -1.37 23.57 -6.82
CA PRO A 203 -1.83 22.80 -7.98
C PRO A 203 -0.70 22.50 -8.98
N GLU A 204 0.24 23.42 -9.16
CA GLU A 204 1.39 23.27 -10.06
C GLU A 204 2.34 22.20 -9.54
N GLU A 205 2.66 22.22 -8.24
CA GLU A 205 3.47 21.19 -7.60
C GLU A 205 2.80 19.81 -7.69
N LEU A 206 1.47 19.74 -7.52
CA LEU A 206 0.70 18.51 -7.65
C LEU A 206 0.91 17.85 -9.02
N LYS A 207 0.82 18.64 -10.09
CA LYS A 207 0.89 18.15 -11.47
C LYS A 207 2.32 17.99 -11.99
N ASN A 208 3.34 18.52 -11.30
CA ASN A 208 4.73 18.43 -11.72
C ASN A 208 5.35 17.05 -11.44
N MET A 209 5.17 16.11 -12.37
CA MET A 209 5.65 14.72 -12.25
C MET A 209 7.18 14.58 -12.14
N SER A 210 7.95 15.64 -12.42
CA SER A 210 9.40 15.66 -12.21
C SER A 210 9.78 15.78 -10.74
N LEU A 211 8.87 16.28 -9.89
CA LEU A 211 9.08 16.36 -8.45
C LEU A 211 8.73 15.03 -7.78
N THR A 212 9.65 14.52 -6.96
CA THR A 212 9.40 13.34 -6.14
C THR A 212 8.71 13.69 -4.84
N LEU A 213 7.51 13.13 -4.63
CA LEU A 213 6.70 13.29 -3.41
C LEU A 213 6.96 12.19 -2.36
N VAL A 214 7.97 11.35 -2.61
CA VAL A 214 8.35 10.23 -1.74
C VAL A 214 9.80 10.45 -1.33
N GLN A 215 10.07 10.55 -0.04
CA GLN A 215 11.43 10.66 0.49
C GLN A 215 12.15 9.32 0.36
N ASP A 216 13.46 9.38 0.13
CA ASP A 216 14.32 8.20 0.23
C ASP A 216 14.41 7.81 1.71
N ARG A 217 13.67 6.77 2.08
CA ARG A 217 13.55 6.28 3.45
C ARG A 217 13.58 4.77 3.41
N THR A 218 14.50 4.19 4.18
CA THR A 218 14.63 2.74 4.29
C THR A 218 13.94 2.26 5.55
N PHE A 219 13.07 1.25 5.41
CA PHE A 219 12.42 0.58 6.52
C PHE A 219 13.14 -0.74 6.77
N VAL A 220 14.02 -0.75 7.77
CA VAL A 220 14.82 -1.94 8.11
C VAL A 220 14.00 -2.83 9.06
N PRO A 221 13.86 -4.14 8.77
CA PRO A 221 13.23 -5.08 9.69
C PRO A 221 13.96 -5.11 11.03
N PHE A 222 13.21 -5.20 12.13
CA PHE A 222 13.79 -5.46 13.44
C PHE A 222 14.09 -6.94 13.54
N LEU A 223 15.37 -7.33 13.42
CA LEU A 223 15.84 -8.72 13.46
C LEU A 223 16.30 -9.15 14.86
#